data_AF-A0A4Y9SVQ7-F1
#
_entry.id   AF-A0A4Y9SVQ7-F1
#
_cell.length_a   1.000
_cell.length_b   1.000
_cell.length_c   1.000
_cell.angle_alpha   90.00
_cell.angle_beta   90.00
_cell.angle_gamma   90.00
#
_symmetry.space_group_name_H-M   'P 1'
#
loop_
_entity.id
_entity.type
_entity.pdbx_description
1 polymer ?
#
loop_
_entity_poly.entity_id
_entity_poly.type
_entity_poly.pdbx_seq_one_letter_code
_entity_poly.pdbx_strand_id
1 'polypeptide(L)'
;MDQPIIEIADLPKGTQSSDVIAALESGKVLYLPTFGFTPTSEELRLFRPDMRDPKSRNISLDANGGLKGAIDDAGARQALTAMMVRFREQAEGLLGTLAPCYTGKMKRGPVSFRPSVVETRVQSWRADDRRLHVDAFPSRPNRGERLLRVFYNANPDGVPRVWRVGEPFETVAGRFLPKLKPYSRWQARALSMLGVTKSLRSEYDHLMLQLHDAMKSDADYQKNAPQVKMPFPAGSAWVCFSDQTAHAAMSGQYMIELTVQLPPSEQYDPQASPLAILSRMTGRQLV
;
A
#
# COMPACT_ATOMS: atom_id res chain seq x y z
N MET A 1 -19.38 8.35 -14.28
CA MET A 1 -17.94 8.17 -14.01
C MET A 1 -17.83 7.06 -12.98
N ASP A 2 -17.06 6.01 -13.26
CA ASP A 2 -16.83 4.93 -12.30
C ASP A 2 -16.10 5.51 -11.07
N GLN A 3 -16.64 5.31 -9.87
CA GLN A 3 -16.09 5.92 -8.66
C GLN A 3 -14.89 5.10 -8.17
N PRO A 4 -13.69 5.70 -8.00
CA PRO A 4 -12.49 4.98 -7.58
C PRO A 4 -12.48 4.62 -6.09
N ILE A 5 -13.44 5.16 -5.31
CA ILE A 5 -13.57 4.96 -3.87
C ILE A 5 -15.00 4.49 -3.61
N ILE A 6 -15.16 3.42 -2.84
CA ILE A 6 -16.44 2.90 -2.39
C ILE A 6 -16.51 3.02 -0.87
N GLU A 7 -17.53 3.68 -0.37
CA GLU A 7 -17.81 3.73 1.07
C GLU A 7 -18.49 2.43 1.53
N ILE A 8 -17.93 1.82 2.58
CA ILE A 8 -18.48 0.67 3.29
C ILE A 8 -18.99 1.17 4.63
N ALA A 9 -20.25 1.63 4.65
CA ALA A 9 -20.88 2.17 5.85
C ALA A 9 -21.12 1.09 6.91
N ASP A 10 -21.55 -0.10 6.49
CA ASP A 10 -21.74 -1.27 7.32
C ASP A 10 -20.89 -2.43 6.81
N LEU A 11 -20.16 -3.08 7.71
CA LEU A 11 -19.44 -4.30 7.35
C LEU A 11 -20.45 -5.38 6.93
N PRO A 12 -20.19 -6.10 5.83
CA PRO A 12 -21.08 -7.17 5.38
C PRO A 12 -21.29 -8.21 6.49
N LYS A 13 -22.56 -8.46 6.86
CA LYS A 13 -22.92 -9.54 7.79
C LYS A 13 -23.18 -10.82 7.00
N GLY A 14 -22.27 -11.79 7.05
CA GLY A 14 -22.45 -13.12 6.43
C GLY A 14 -21.62 -13.37 5.16
N THR A 15 -22.11 -14.26 4.29
CA THR A 15 -21.46 -14.64 3.03
C THR A 15 -21.40 -13.43 2.09
N GLN A 16 -20.18 -12.98 1.81
CA GLN A 16 -19.73 -11.97 0.85
C GLN A 16 -20.79 -11.34 -0.07
N SER A 17 -20.86 -10.00 -0.12
CA SER A 17 -21.30 -9.33 -1.34
C SER A 17 -20.14 -9.43 -2.35
N SER A 18 -20.32 -10.21 -3.42
CA SER A 18 -19.36 -10.35 -4.53
C SER A 18 -18.83 -9.00 -5.04
N ASP A 19 -19.63 -7.95 -4.87
CA ASP A 19 -19.34 -6.61 -5.36
C ASP A 19 -18.19 -5.95 -4.59
N VAL A 20 -18.02 -6.24 -3.29
CA VAL A 20 -16.95 -5.64 -2.47
C VAL A 20 -15.58 -6.17 -2.88
N ILE A 21 -15.45 -7.48 -3.06
CA ILE A 21 -14.18 -8.08 -3.50
C ILE A 21 -13.89 -7.74 -4.96
N ALA A 22 -14.89 -7.76 -5.82
CA ALA A 22 -14.74 -7.38 -7.22
C ALA A 22 -14.31 -5.92 -7.34
N ALA A 23 -14.87 -5.02 -6.52
CA ALA A 23 -14.42 -3.64 -6.43
C ALA A 23 -12.95 -3.56 -5.99
N LEU A 24 -12.57 -4.27 -4.92
CA LEU A 24 -11.19 -4.27 -4.42
C LEU A 24 -10.21 -4.74 -5.51
N GLU A 25 -10.49 -5.86 -6.18
CA GLU A 25 -9.66 -6.42 -7.24
C GLU A 25 -9.70 -5.62 -8.55
N SER A 26 -10.74 -4.83 -8.79
CA SER A 26 -10.77 -3.85 -9.89
C SER A 26 -9.89 -2.63 -9.63
N GLY A 27 -9.27 -2.53 -8.45
CA GLY A 27 -8.37 -1.43 -8.08
C GLY A 27 -9.07 -0.26 -7.39
N LYS A 28 -10.28 -0.46 -6.85
CA LYS A 28 -10.98 0.57 -6.05
C LYS A 28 -10.47 0.58 -4.61
N VAL A 29 -10.62 1.74 -3.98
CA VAL A 29 -10.36 1.92 -2.55
C VAL A 29 -11.65 1.69 -1.77
N LEU A 30 -11.65 0.73 -0.87
CA LEU A 30 -12.74 0.54 0.09
C LEU A 30 -12.51 1.48 1.26
N TYR A 31 -13.39 2.46 1.45
CA TYR A 31 -13.35 3.43 2.52
C TYR A 31 -14.29 3.01 3.66
N LEU A 32 -13.77 2.95 4.88
CA LEU A 32 -14.53 2.64 6.08
C LEU A 32 -14.52 3.85 7.01
N PRO A 33 -15.66 4.57 7.16
CA PRO A 33 -15.75 5.71 8.06
C PRO A 33 -15.38 5.36 9.51
N THR A 34 -15.63 4.10 9.92
CA THR A 34 -15.31 3.57 11.24
C THR A 34 -14.61 2.21 11.13
N PHE A 35 -13.48 2.04 11.84
CA PHE A 35 -12.67 0.81 11.81
C PHE A 35 -12.56 0.09 13.18
N GLY A 36 -13.05 0.70 14.26
CA GLY A 36 -13.06 0.10 15.60
C GLY A 36 -11.72 0.11 16.34
N PHE A 37 -10.59 0.33 15.65
CA PHE A 37 -9.31 0.59 16.31
C PHE A 37 -9.30 1.98 16.92
N THR A 38 -8.97 2.08 18.21
CA THR A 38 -8.77 3.36 18.90
C THR A 38 -7.53 3.24 19.78
N PRO A 39 -6.51 4.11 19.63
CA PRO A 39 -5.39 4.16 20.55
C PRO A 39 -5.87 4.44 21.98
N THR A 40 -5.29 3.75 22.97
CA THR A 40 -5.56 4.04 24.38
C THR A 40 -4.92 5.36 24.79
N SER A 41 -5.37 5.94 25.90
CA SER A 41 -4.78 7.18 26.45
C SER A 41 -3.28 7.05 26.77
N GLU A 42 -2.80 5.83 27.05
CA GLU A 42 -1.38 5.55 27.26
C GLU A 42 -0.63 5.51 25.92
N GLU A 43 -1.19 4.86 24.91
CA GLU A 43 -0.62 4.77 23.58
C GLU A 43 -0.55 6.13 22.88
N LEU A 44 -1.51 7.03 23.12
CA LEU A 44 -1.50 8.40 22.61
C LEU A 44 -0.23 9.17 23.00
N ARG A 45 0.42 8.82 24.13
CA ARG A 45 1.70 9.42 24.53
C ARG A 45 2.84 9.08 23.56
N LEU A 46 2.70 8.01 22.78
CA LEU A 46 3.65 7.56 21.75
C LEU A 46 3.46 8.29 20.41
N PHE A 47 2.45 9.15 20.27
CA PHE A 47 2.16 9.89 19.05
C PHE A 47 3.06 11.12 18.94
N ARG A 48 4.36 10.87 18.83
CA ARG A 48 5.40 11.91 18.74
C ARG A 48 6.31 11.62 17.53
N PRO A 49 6.69 12.63 16.71
CA PRO A 49 7.54 12.43 15.54
C PRO A 49 8.95 11.92 15.86
N ASP A 50 9.47 12.25 17.04
CA ASP A 50 10.80 11.91 17.53
C ASP A 50 10.97 10.41 17.88
N MET A 51 9.87 9.67 18.05
CA MET A 51 9.87 8.22 18.19
C MET A 51 10.56 7.51 17.01
N ARG A 52 10.52 8.10 15.81
CA ARG A 52 11.07 7.51 14.59
C ARG A 52 12.56 7.83 14.48
N ASP A 53 13.37 6.79 14.33
CA ASP A 53 14.78 6.93 13.98
C ASP A 53 14.91 7.80 12.71
N PRO A 54 15.65 8.93 12.76
CA PRO A 54 15.87 9.79 11.60
C PRO A 54 16.40 9.04 10.37
N LYS A 55 17.17 7.95 10.56
CA LYS A 55 17.73 7.11 9.49
C LYS A 55 16.71 6.12 8.89
N SER A 56 15.59 5.88 9.58
CA SER A 56 14.54 4.97 9.13
C SER A 56 13.39 5.73 8.47
N ARG A 57 12.83 5.23 7.37
CA ARG A 57 11.69 5.91 6.72
C ARG A 57 10.46 5.96 7.63
N ASN A 58 10.19 4.85 8.32
CA ASN A 58 9.02 4.65 9.18
C ASN A 58 9.43 3.77 10.39
N ILE A 59 8.53 3.66 11.38
CA ILE A 59 8.59 2.61 12.39
C ILE A 59 7.89 1.37 11.81
N SER A 60 8.48 0.19 11.95
CA SER A 60 7.97 -1.05 11.36
C SER A 60 8.00 -2.20 12.35
N LEU A 61 6.88 -2.91 12.46
CA LEU A 61 6.75 -4.19 13.12
C LEU A 61 6.75 -5.29 12.04
N ASP A 62 7.77 -6.13 11.99
CA ASP A 62 7.83 -7.22 11.01
C ASP A 62 6.84 -8.36 11.32
N ALA A 63 6.70 -9.32 10.40
CA ALA A 63 5.74 -10.41 10.52
C ALA A 63 5.95 -11.27 11.79
N ASN A 64 7.19 -11.32 12.30
CA ASN A 64 7.57 -12.10 13.49
C ASN A 64 7.48 -11.30 14.80
N GLY A 65 7.05 -10.03 14.74
CA GLY A 65 6.92 -9.16 15.91
C GLY A 65 8.17 -8.32 16.24
N GLY A 66 9.17 -8.31 15.36
CA GLY A 66 10.36 -7.47 15.54
C GLY A 66 10.10 -6.00 15.21
N LEU A 67 10.31 -5.10 16.19
CA LEU A 67 10.18 -3.65 16.02
C LEU A 67 11.50 -3.01 15.54
N LYS A 68 11.42 -2.25 14.43
CA LYS A 68 12.54 -1.52 13.81
C LYS A 68 12.18 -0.05 13.58
N GLY A 69 13.19 0.80 13.60
CA GLY A 69 13.06 2.23 13.28
C GLY A 69 12.46 3.10 14.39
N ALA A 70 12.34 2.58 15.61
CA ALA A 70 11.93 3.33 16.80
C ALA A 70 13.13 3.62 17.71
N ILE A 71 13.30 4.87 18.16
CA ILE A 71 14.35 5.31 19.09
C ILE A 71 13.71 5.84 20.37
N ASP A 72 13.48 4.94 21.32
CA ASP A 72 12.98 5.31 22.65
C ASP A 72 13.39 4.24 23.67
N ASP A 73 13.04 4.43 24.94
CA ASP A 73 13.29 3.48 26.02
C ASP A 73 12.57 2.13 25.79
N ALA A 74 12.98 1.11 26.54
CA ALA A 74 12.47 -0.25 26.38
C ALA A 74 10.94 -0.35 26.63
N GLY A 75 10.42 0.41 27.59
CA GLY A 75 8.99 0.46 27.90
C GLY A 75 8.18 1.11 26.79
N ALA A 76 8.62 2.26 26.28
CA ALA A 76 7.98 2.94 25.14
C ALA A 76 7.98 2.05 23.89
N ARG A 77 9.09 1.37 23.61
CA ARG A 77 9.19 0.41 22.50
C ARG A 77 8.27 -0.80 22.68
N GLN A 78 8.12 -1.30 23.91
CA GLN A 78 7.20 -2.42 24.21
C GLN A 78 5.74 -1.99 24.03
N ALA A 79 5.36 -0.82 24.54
CA ALA A 79 4.01 -0.27 24.36
C ALA A 79 3.68 -0.04 22.88
N LEU A 80 4.63 0.51 22.11
CA LEU A 80 4.46 0.70 20.66
C LEU A 80 4.30 -0.63 19.92
N THR A 81 5.09 -1.63 20.31
CA THR A 81 4.97 -3.00 19.78
C THR A 81 3.58 -3.57 20.04
N ALA A 82 3.08 -3.47 21.28
CA ALA A 82 1.77 -3.96 21.67
C ALA A 82 0.63 -3.26 20.89
N MET A 83 0.69 -1.94 20.74
CA MET A 83 -0.27 -1.18 19.92
C MET A 83 -0.29 -1.66 18.46
N MET A 84 0.89 -1.84 17.86
CA MET A 84 1.01 -2.28 16.47
C MET A 84 0.59 -3.75 16.26
N VAL A 85 0.78 -4.62 17.27
CA VAL A 85 0.25 -5.99 17.27
C VAL A 85 -1.28 -5.97 17.33
N ARG A 86 -1.88 -5.19 18.25
CA ARG A 86 -3.34 -5.07 18.34
C ARG A 86 -3.95 -4.53 17.04
N PHE A 87 -3.31 -3.52 16.44
CA PHE A 87 -3.72 -3.02 15.13
C PHE A 87 -3.70 -4.10 14.05
N ARG A 88 -2.64 -4.93 14.02
CA ARG A 88 -2.53 -6.05 13.06
C ARG A 88 -3.72 -6.99 13.17
N GLU A 89 -4.03 -7.43 14.38
CA GLU A 89 -5.12 -8.39 14.63
C GLU A 89 -6.47 -7.84 14.14
N GLN A 90 -6.75 -6.57 14.44
CA GLN A 90 -7.99 -5.92 13.99
C GLN A 90 -8.03 -5.72 12.47
N ALA A 91 -6.91 -5.33 11.86
CA ALA A 91 -6.81 -5.18 10.41
C ALA A 91 -6.93 -6.52 9.66
N GLU A 92 -6.34 -7.59 10.19
CA GLU A 92 -6.51 -8.94 9.64
C GLU A 92 -7.97 -9.44 9.80
N GLY A 93 -8.61 -9.15 10.93
CA GLY A 93 -10.04 -9.42 11.13
C GLY A 93 -10.94 -8.66 10.15
N LEU A 94 -10.61 -7.40 9.86
CA LEU A 94 -11.29 -6.62 8.82
C LEU A 94 -11.13 -7.28 7.44
N LEU A 95 -9.90 -7.67 7.06
CA LEU A 95 -9.69 -8.35 5.78
C LEU A 95 -10.45 -9.66 5.68
N GLY A 96 -10.52 -10.44 6.77
CA GLY A 96 -11.34 -11.66 6.85
C GLY A 96 -12.84 -11.40 6.69
N THR A 97 -13.32 -10.19 7.05
CA THR A 97 -14.72 -9.78 6.87
C THR A 97 -14.98 -9.27 5.45
N LEU A 98 -14.10 -8.44 4.90
CA LEU A 98 -14.25 -7.84 3.57
C LEU A 98 -14.02 -8.85 2.44
N ALA A 99 -13.08 -9.78 2.62
CA ALA A 99 -12.71 -10.80 1.64
C ALA A 99 -12.51 -12.17 2.32
N PRO A 100 -13.60 -12.82 2.79
CA PRO A 100 -13.50 -14.09 3.50
C PRO A 100 -12.76 -15.18 2.73
N CYS A 101 -12.87 -15.17 1.39
CA CYS A 101 -12.21 -16.14 0.51
C CYS A 101 -10.68 -16.05 0.51
N TYR A 102 -10.07 -14.97 1.04
CA TYR A 102 -8.62 -14.84 1.20
C TYR A 102 -8.10 -15.38 2.54
N THR A 103 -9.00 -15.76 3.46
CA THR A 103 -8.63 -16.33 4.76
C THR A 103 -7.75 -17.56 4.56
N GLY A 104 -6.59 -17.59 5.23
CA GLY A 104 -5.61 -18.68 5.09
C GLY A 104 -4.71 -18.64 3.84
N LYS A 105 -4.95 -17.71 2.89
CA LYS A 105 -4.17 -17.58 1.65
C LYS A 105 -3.22 -16.38 1.66
N MET A 106 -3.46 -15.41 2.54
CA MET A 106 -2.64 -14.21 2.69
C MET A 106 -1.36 -14.52 3.47
N LYS A 107 -0.22 -14.02 2.97
CA LYS A 107 1.05 -14.00 3.69
C LYS A 107 1.14 -12.71 4.49
N ARG A 108 1.35 -12.86 5.81
CA ARG A 108 1.47 -11.75 6.75
C ARG A 108 2.71 -10.90 6.45
N GLY A 109 2.52 -9.60 6.27
CA GLY A 109 3.60 -8.62 6.10
C GLY A 109 3.76 -7.71 7.32
N PRO A 110 4.51 -6.60 7.18
CA PRO A 110 4.75 -5.69 8.28
C PRO A 110 3.54 -4.80 8.58
N VAL A 111 3.49 -4.31 9.82
CA VAL A 111 2.72 -3.12 10.18
C VAL A 111 3.69 -1.94 10.24
N SER A 112 3.31 -0.79 9.67
CA SER A 112 4.12 0.42 9.76
C SER A 112 3.36 1.53 10.46
N PHE A 113 4.03 2.20 11.40
CA PHE A 113 3.56 3.43 12.02
C PHE A 113 4.35 4.61 11.46
N ARG A 114 3.64 5.62 10.96
CA ARG A 114 4.20 6.80 10.30
C ARG A 114 3.88 8.06 11.13
N PRO A 115 4.71 8.41 12.14
CA PRO A 115 4.44 9.55 13.02
C PRO A 115 4.79 10.92 12.40
N SER A 116 5.55 10.94 11.31
CA SER A 116 5.96 12.19 10.64
C SER A 116 4.87 12.77 9.74
N VAL A 117 4.74 14.10 9.78
CA VAL A 117 3.97 14.91 8.83
C VAL A 117 4.41 14.60 7.40
N VAL A 118 3.46 14.47 6.48
CA VAL A 118 3.74 14.12 5.07
C VAL A 118 4.37 15.31 4.33
N GLU A 119 3.86 16.50 4.58
CA GLU A 119 4.17 17.74 3.88
C GLU A 119 5.63 18.19 4.06
N THR A 120 6.21 17.88 5.22
CA THR A 120 7.58 18.31 5.60
C THR A 120 8.67 17.36 5.09
N ARG A 121 8.30 16.27 4.41
CA ARG A 121 9.27 15.28 3.92
C ARG A 121 10.03 15.81 2.72
N VAL A 122 11.36 15.91 2.87
CA VAL A 122 12.27 16.19 1.76
C VAL A 122 12.80 14.85 1.24
N GLN A 123 12.34 14.43 0.06
CA GLN A 123 12.72 13.17 -0.56
C GLN A 123 12.98 13.38 -2.05
N SER A 124 13.75 12.47 -2.67
CA SER A 124 13.89 12.45 -4.12
C SER A 124 12.52 12.18 -4.77
N TRP A 125 12.33 12.64 -6.01
CA TRP A 125 11.04 12.48 -6.70
C TRP A 125 10.57 11.02 -6.80
N ARG A 126 11.49 10.04 -6.83
CA ARG A 126 11.16 8.60 -6.82
C ARG A 126 10.58 8.16 -5.47
N ALA A 127 11.08 8.72 -4.38
CA ALA A 127 10.65 8.42 -3.02
C ALA A 127 9.55 9.36 -2.51
N ASP A 128 9.13 10.36 -3.29
CA ASP A 128 8.07 11.29 -2.93
C ASP A 128 6.70 10.64 -3.17
N ASP A 129 6.03 10.26 -2.08
CA ASP A 129 4.72 9.60 -2.11
C ASP A 129 3.54 10.58 -2.33
N ARG A 130 3.82 11.89 -2.47
CA ARG A 130 2.82 12.90 -2.88
C ARG A 130 2.55 12.87 -4.38
N ARG A 131 3.36 12.14 -5.14
CA ARG A 131 3.19 11.90 -6.58
C ARG A 131 2.38 10.62 -6.77
N LEU A 132 1.38 10.66 -7.67
CA LEU A 132 0.58 9.49 -8.04
C LEU A 132 1.49 8.35 -8.50
N HIS A 133 1.30 7.18 -7.92
CA HIS A 133 2.05 5.97 -8.23
C HIS A 133 1.22 4.73 -7.90
N VAL A 134 1.68 3.60 -8.43
CA VAL A 134 1.37 2.27 -7.90
C VAL A 134 2.61 1.75 -7.19
N ASP A 135 2.42 0.96 -6.14
CA ASP A 135 3.54 0.48 -5.33
C ASP A 135 4.42 -0.51 -6.10
N ALA A 136 5.70 -0.18 -6.17
CA ALA A 136 6.75 -1.07 -6.66
C ALA A 136 8.03 -0.83 -5.85
N PHE A 137 8.65 -1.91 -5.36
CA PHE A 137 9.82 -1.80 -4.50
C PHE A 137 11.11 -2.20 -5.24
N PRO A 138 12.09 -1.29 -5.39
CA PRO A 138 13.27 -1.57 -6.21
C PRO A 138 14.14 -2.71 -5.66
N SER A 139 14.17 -2.89 -4.34
CA SER A 139 15.00 -3.88 -3.63
C SER A 139 14.25 -5.16 -3.24
N ARG A 140 12.93 -5.19 -3.37
CA ARG A 140 12.08 -6.33 -2.97
C ARG A 140 11.11 -6.70 -4.10
N PRO A 141 11.61 -7.41 -5.14
CA PRO A 141 10.74 -7.97 -6.17
C PRO A 141 9.68 -8.89 -5.55
N ASN A 142 8.41 -8.70 -5.91
CA ASN A 142 7.28 -9.49 -5.43
C ASN A 142 6.80 -10.53 -6.46
N ARG A 143 7.33 -10.53 -7.68
CA ARG A 143 7.07 -11.54 -8.72
C ARG A 143 5.57 -11.79 -8.95
N GLY A 144 4.79 -10.72 -8.94
CA GLY A 144 3.35 -10.77 -9.16
C GLY A 144 2.52 -10.81 -7.89
N GLU A 145 3.08 -11.15 -6.72
CA GLU A 145 2.31 -11.16 -5.47
C GLU A 145 1.66 -9.80 -5.20
N ARG A 146 0.35 -9.85 -4.94
CA ARG A 146 -0.46 -8.67 -4.74
C ARG A 146 -0.14 -8.00 -3.42
N LEU A 147 -0.15 -6.66 -3.40
CA LEU A 147 0.09 -5.87 -2.19
C LEU A 147 -1.23 -5.34 -1.64
N LEU A 148 -1.89 -6.13 -0.81
CA LEU A 148 -3.12 -5.71 -0.13
C LEU A 148 -2.76 -4.93 1.14
N ARG A 149 -3.32 -3.73 1.28
CA ARG A 149 -3.05 -2.87 2.43
C ARG A 149 -4.31 -2.41 3.12
N VAL A 150 -4.23 -2.37 4.45
CA VAL A 150 -5.19 -1.68 5.33
C VAL A 150 -4.49 -0.48 5.90
N PHE A 151 -5.05 0.71 5.67
CA PHE A 151 -4.57 1.96 6.22
C PHE A 151 -5.55 2.48 7.25
N TYR A 152 -5.03 3.15 8.27
CA TYR A 152 -5.83 3.78 9.31
C TYR A 152 -5.27 5.15 9.66
N ASN A 153 -6.15 6.15 9.68
CA ASN A 153 -5.80 7.48 10.15
C ASN A 153 -5.92 7.54 11.67
N ALA A 154 -4.77 7.45 12.36
CA ALA A 154 -4.69 7.47 13.81
C ALA A 154 -4.48 8.87 14.38
N ASN A 155 -4.70 9.94 13.59
CA ASN A 155 -4.43 11.29 14.04
C ASN A 155 -5.29 11.68 15.28
N PRO A 156 -4.69 12.07 16.41
CA PRO A 156 -5.43 12.35 17.64
C PRO A 156 -6.16 13.70 17.62
N ASP A 157 -5.75 14.61 16.73
CA ASP A 157 -6.24 15.99 16.65
C ASP A 157 -7.32 16.16 15.57
N GLY A 158 -7.86 15.06 15.05
CA GLY A 158 -8.91 15.09 14.03
C GLY A 158 -8.43 15.44 12.62
N VAL A 159 -7.11 15.53 12.39
CA VAL A 159 -6.56 15.95 11.09
C VAL A 159 -6.72 14.82 10.06
N PRO A 160 -7.27 15.11 8.86
CA PRO A 160 -7.46 14.09 7.84
C PRO A 160 -6.13 13.68 7.17
N ARG A 161 -6.07 12.43 6.70
CA ARG A 161 -5.05 11.95 5.78
C ARG A 161 -5.55 12.18 4.36
N VAL A 162 -5.00 13.14 3.64
CA VAL A 162 -5.50 13.49 2.31
C VAL A 162 -4.79 12.69 1.24
N TRP A 163 -5.54 11.93 0.46
CA TRP A 163 -5.05 11.20 -0.70
C TRP A 163 -5.55 11.81 -2.01
N ARG A 164 -4.81 11.55 -3.09
CA ARG A 164 -5.34 11.54 -4.45
C ARG A 164 -5.41 10.10 -4.92
N VAL A 165 -6.54 9.68 -5.47
CA VAL A 165 -6.75 8.37 -6.08
C VAL A 165 -6.93 8.58 -7.57
N GLY A 166 -6.08 7.93 -8.38
CA GLY A 166 -5.99 8.14 -9.82
C GLY A 166 -6.93 7.25 -10.64
N GLU A 167 -6.68 7.25 -11.95
CA GLU A 167 -7.39 6.42 -12.93
C GLU A 167 -7.07 4.92 -12.81
N PRO A 168 -7.88 4.02 -13.40
CA PRO A 168 -7.68 2.57 -13.34
C PRO A 168 -6.31 2.11 -13.86
N PHE A 169 -5.80 1.02 -13.28
CA PHE A 169 -4.47 0.50 -13.60
C PHE A 169 -4.24 0.23 -15.09
N GLU A 170 -5.22 -0.37 -15.78
CA GLU A 170 -5.09 -0.70 -17.22
C GLU A 170 -4.96 0.58 -18.07
N THR A 171 -5.63 1.67 -17.69
CA THR A 171 -5.47 2.97 -18.33
C THR A 171 -4.06 3.54 -18.12
N VAL A 172 -3.55 3.46 -16.88
CA VAL A 172 -2.17 3.85 -16.55
C VAL A 172 -1.17 3.02 -17.35
N ALA A 173 -1.33 1.70 -17.37
CA ALA A 173 -0.48 0.80 -18.12
C ALA A 173 -0.51 1.13 -19.62
N GLY A 174 -1.69 1.38 -20.21
CA GLY A 174 -1.84 1.72 -21.63
C GLY A 174 -1.11 3.00 -22.00
N ARG A 175 -1.12 3.99 -21.11
CA ARG A 175 -0.44 5.28 -21.30
C ARG A 175 1.08 5.16 -21.26
N PHE A 176 1.62 4.35 -20.33
CA PHE A 176 3.05 4.36 -20.02
C PHE A 176 3.83 3.17 -20.60
N LEU A 177 3.22 1.99 -20.77
CA LEU A 177 3.90 0.79 -21.29
C LEU A 177 4.72 1.03 -22.56
N PRO A 178 4.23 1.76 -23.59
CA PRO A 178 5.00 2.02 -24.81
C PRO A 178 6.29 2.82 -24.59
N LYS A 179 6.42 3.51 -23.44
CA LYS A 179 7.55 4.40 -23.12
C LYS A 179 8.54 3.77 -22.13
N LEU A 180 8.26 2.57 -21.61
CA LEU A 180 9.07 1.96 -20.56
C LEU A 180 10.35 1.36 -21.14
N LYS A 181 11.40 1.36 -20.32
CA LYS A 181 12.66 0.70 -20.69
C LYS A 181 12.45 -0.81 -20.76
N PRO A 182 13.01 -1.51 -21.76
CA PRO A 182 12.90 -2.96 -21.86
C PRO A 182 13.60 -3.64 -20.68
N TYR A 183 13.07 -4.81 -20.30
CA TYR A 183 13.69 -5.65 -19.28
C TYR A 183 15.00 -6.28 -19.79
N SER A 184 16.00 -6.35 -18.90
CA SER A 184 17.27 -7.02 -19.17
C SER A 184 17.55 -8.06 -18.10
N ARG A 185 17.51 -9.34 -18.50
CA ARG A 185 17.73 -10.48 -17.60
C ARG A 185 19.16 -10.52 -17.04
N TRP A 186 20.16 -10.04 -17.79
CA TRP A 186 21.53 -9.98 -17.31
C TRP A 186 21.71 -8.88 -16.25
N GLN A 187 21.07 -7.71 -16.42
CA GLN A 187 21.06 -6.65 -15.41
C GLN A 187 20.39 -7.12 -14.13
N ALA A 188 19.26 -7.82 -14.25
CA ALA A 188 18.56 -8.40 -13.09
C ALA A 188 19.43 -9.40 -12.32
N ARG A 189 20.17 -10.27 -13.04
CA ARG A 189 21.14 -11.19 -12.42
C ARG A 189 22.25 -10.45 -11.70
N ALA A 190 22.85 -9.44 -12.33
CA ALA A 190 23.90 -8.63 -11.71
C ALA A 190 23.42 -7.96 -10.42
N LEU A 191 22.23 -7.34 -10.44
CA LEU A 191 21.62 -6.72 -9.26
C LEU A 191 21.37 -7.71 -8.12
N SER A 192 20.91 -8.93 -8.45
CA SER A 192 20.68 -9.98 -7.46
C SER A 192 22.00 -10.52 -6.89
N MET A 193 23.03 -10.73 -7.72
CA MET A 193 24.34 -11.20 -7.27
C MET A 193 25.05 -10.19 -6.37
N LEU A 194 24.88 -8.89 -6.65
CA LEU A 194 25.42 -7.80 -5.83
C LEU A 194 24.58 -7.53 -4.56
N GLY A 195 23.51 -8.29 -4.31
CA GLY A 195 22.65 -8.12 -3.13
C GLY A 195 21.80 -6.84 -3.13
N VAL A 196 21.73 -6.12 -4.25
CA VAL A 196 20.92 -4.90 -4.38
C VAL A 196 19.43 -5.24 -4.33
N THR A 197 19.04 -6.38 -4.91
CA THR A 197 17.69 -6.95 -4.80
C THR A 197 17.72 -8.21 -3.95
N LYS A 198 16.67 -8.43 -3.16
CA LYS A 198 16.54 -9.62 -2.29
C LYS A 198 16.30 -10.93 -3.06
N SER A 199 15.90 -10.82 -4.32
CA SER A 199 15.68 -11.93 -5.25
C SER A 199 15.94 -11.46 -6.68
N LEU A 200 15.94 -12.39 -7.64
CA LEU A 200 15.98 -12.05 -9.05
C LEU A 200 14.71 -11.28 -9.44
N ARG A 201 14.90 -10.06 -9.95
CA ARG A 201 13.81 -9.21 -10.46
C ARG A 201 13.18 -9.86 -11.70
N SER A 202 11.88 -10.12 -11.69
CA SER A 202 11.15 -10.61 -12.87
C SER A 202 10.90 -9.49 -13.89
N GLU A 203 10.41 -9.83 -15.07
CA GLU A 203 10.00 -8.83 -16.05
C GLU A 203 8.81 -8.02 -15.52
N TYR A 204 7.86 -8.66 -14.83
CA TYR A 204 6.78 -7.99 -14.12
C TYR A 204 7.30 -6.94 -13.14
N ASP A 205 8.23 -7.32 -12.25
CA ASP A 205 8.79 -6.40 -11.24
C ASP A 205 9.50 -5.21 -11.90
N HIS A 206 10.17 -5.44 -13.03
CA HIS A 206 10.80 -4.40 -13.81
C HIS A 206 9.77 -3.43 -14.40
N LEU A 207 8.72 -3.94 -15.04
CA LEU A 207 7.65 -3.11 -15.61
C LEU A 207 6.92 -2.31 -14.53
N MET A 208 6.58 -2.92 -13.40
CA MET A 208 5.96 -2.22 -12.27
C MET A 208 6.85 -1.09 -11.72
N LEU A 209 8.16 -1.33 -11.59
CA LEU A 209 9.10 -0.29 -11.17
C LEU A 209 9.23 0.83 -12.22
N GLN A 210 9.23 0.50 -13.51
CA GLN A 210 9.25 1.50 -14.58
C GLN A 210 7.95 2.30 -14.63
N LEU A 211 6.79 1.68 -14.41
CA LEU A 211 5.50 2.37 -14.29
C LEU A 211 5.50 3.33 -13.11
N HIS A 212 5.91 2.87 -11.93
CA HIS A 212 6.06 3.72 -10.74
C HIS A 212 6.91 4.97 -11.03
N ASP A 213 8.09 4.78 -11.62
CA ASP A 213 9.00 5.90 -11.93
C ASP A 213 8.46 6.79 -13.05
N ALA A 214 7.81 6.24 -14.08
CA ALA A 214 7.22 7.00 -15.18
C ALA A 214 6.07 7.87 -14.69
N MET A 215 5.15 7.33 -13.87
CA MET A 215 4.05 8.07 -13.26
C MET A 215 4.59 9.21 -12.40
N LYS A 216 5.57 8.95 -11.52
CA LYS A 216 6.12 9.98 -10.64
C LYS A 216 6.87 11.07 -11.41
N SER A 217 7.54 10.75 -12.51
CA SER A 217 8.33 11.74 -13.26
C SER A 217 7.53 12.60 -14.24
N ASP A 218 6.38 12.12 -14.73
CA ASP A 218 5.55 12.82 -15.69
C ASP A 218 4.71 13.94 -15.02
N ALA A 219 5.14 15.19 -15.20
CA ALA A 219 4.48 16.35 -14.59
C ALA A 219 3.08 16.63 -15.17
N ASP A 220 2.86 16.33 -16.45
CA ASP A 220 1.55 16.51 -17.08
C ASP A 220 0.56 15.49 -16.50
N TYR A 221 0.97 14.22 -16.41
CA TYR A 221 0.20 13.17 -15.77
C TYR A 221 -0.16 13.52 -14.32
N GLN A 222 0.81 13.99 -13.53
CA GLN A 222 0.59 14.36 -12.12
C GLN A 222 -0.45 15.47 -11.95
N LYS A 223 -0.55 16.38 -12.92
CA LYS A 223 -1.45 17.54 -12.89
C LYS A 223 -2.82 17.26 -13.51
N ASN A 224 -2.85 16.56 -14.64
CA ASN A 224 -4.01 16.51 -15.53
C ASN A 224 -4.69 15.13 -15.61
N ALA A 225 -4.06 14.05 -15.09
CA ALA A 225 -4.70 12.74 -15.09
C ALA A 225 -5.99 12.74 -14.25
N PRO A 226 -7.02 11.97 -14.66
CA PRO A 226 -8.23 11.78 -13.86
C PRO A 226 -7.88 11.31 -12.45
N GLN A 227 -8.35 12.03 -11.45
CA GLN A 227 -8.05 11.75 -10.05
C GLN A 227 -9.08 12.38 -9.12
N VAL A 228 -9.31 11.75 -7.98
CA VAL A 228 -10.19 12.24 -6.92
C VAL A 228 -9.37 12.53 -5.68
N LYS A 229 -9.58 13.71 -5.10
CA LYS A 229 -9.01 14.07 -3.79
C LYS A 229 -9.93 13.52 -2.70
N MET A 230 -9.39 12.70 -1.80
CA MET A 230 -10.12 12.09 -0.70
C MET A 230 -9.46 12.43 0.64
N PRO A 231 -10.08 13.28 1.48
CA PRO A 231 -9.65 13.46 2.87
C PRO A 231 -10.19 12.31 3.73
N PHE A 232 -9.36 11.35 4.10
CA PHE A 232 -9.73 10.29 5.04
C PHE A 232 -9.75 10.85 6.48
N PRO A 233 -10.91 10.94 7.15
CA PRO A 233 -11.01 11.50 8.49
C PRO A 233 -10.21 10.72 9.53
N ALA A 234 -9.88 11.34 10.66
CA ALA A 234 -9.32 10.61 11.81
C ALA A 234 -10.30 9.52 12.27
N GLY A 235 -9.79 8.35 12.67
CA GLY A 235 -10.61 7.20 13.06
C GLY A 235 -11.14 6.35 11.91
N SER A 236 -10.93 6.77 10.66
CA SER A 236 -11.32 6.00 9.49
C SER A 236 -10.22 5.07 9.00
N ALA A 237 -10.62 4.01 8.28
CA ALA A 237 -9.71 3.12 7.57
C ALA A 237 -10.03 3.07 6.07
N TRP A 238 -9.06 2.62 5.29
CA TRP A 238 -9.30 2.28 3.90
C TRP A 238 -8.43 1.11 3.47
N VAL A 239 -8.95 0.34 2.51
CA VAL A 239 -8.34 -0.90 2.03
C VAL A 239 -8.20 -0.83 0.51
N CYS A 240 -7.02 -1.16 0.00
CA CYS A 240 -6.80 -1.25 -1.43
C CYS A 240 -5.63 -2.17 -1.76
N PHE A 241 -5.61 -2.69 -2.99
CA PHE A 241 -4.40 -3.23 -3.59
C PHE A 241 -3.51 -2.08 -4.07
N SER A 242 -2.47 -1.77 -3.32
CA SER A 242 -1.64 -0.59 -3.57
C SER A 242 -0.69 -0.74 -4.77
N ASP A 243 -0.50 -1.97 -5.25
CA ASP A 243 0.19 -2.29 -6.50
C ASP A 243 -0.69 -2.08 -7.75
N GLN A 244 -1.98 -1.81 -7.59
CA GLN A 244 -2.92 -1.59 -8.70
C GLN A 244 -3.58 -0.21 -8.61
N THR A 245 -3.94 0.21 -7.40
CA THR A 245 -4.59 1.50 -7.15
C THR A 245 -3.57 2.61 -7.32
N ALA A 246 -3.75 3.49 -8.31
CA ALA A 246 -2.93 4.70 -8.42
C ALA A 246 -3.25 5.64 -7.25
N HIS A 247 -2.27 5.95 -6.41
CA HIS A 247 -2.50 6.74 -5.19
C HIS A 247 -1.35 7.70 -4.88
N ALA A 248 -1.65 8.74 -4.11
CA ALA A 248 -0.69 9.71 -3.59
C ALA A 248 -1.14 10.23 -2.23
N ALA A 249 -0.24 10.25 -1.24
CA ALA A 249 -0.51 10.82 0.07
C ALA A 249 -0.07 12.30 0.08
N MET A 250 -1.02 13.23 0.10
CA MET A 250 -0.77 14.67 -0.04
C MET A 250 -0.44 15.35 1.28
N SER A 251 -1.14 14.97 2.35
CA SER A 251 -0.98 15.57 3.68
C SER A 251 -1.43 14.62 4.79
N GLY A 252 -1.04 14.97 6.01
CA GLY A 252 -1.50 14.33 7.24
C GLY A 252 -0.38 13.69 8.03
N GLN A 253 -0.71 13.21 9.22
CA GLN A 253 0.23 12.70 10.21
C GLN A 253 -0.40 11.52 10.96
N TYR A 254 0.44 10.66 11.56
CA TYR A 254 0.01 9.54 12.40
C TYR A 254 -0.87 8.54 11.64
N MET A 255 -0.28 7.86 10.67
CA MET A 255 -0.94 6.78 9.93
C MET A 255 -0.36 5.43 10.37
N ILE A 256 -1.22 4.44 10.54
CA ILE A 256 -0.84 3.03 10.72
C ILE A 256 -1.27 2.27 9.46
N GLU A 257 -0.42 1.37 8.96
CA GLU A 257 -0.73 0.55 7.80
C GLU A 257 -0.31 -0.91 8.02
N LEU A 258 -1.17 -1.85 7.64
CA LEU A 258 -0.85 -3.27 7.51
C LEU A 258 -0.62 -3.57 6.03
N THR A 259 0.44 -4.33 5.71
CA THR A 259 0.60 -4.94 4.38
C THR A 259 0.47 -6.45 4.51
N VAL A 260 -0.34 -7.06 3.65
CA VAL A 260 -0.38 -8.52 3.43
C VAL A 260 -0.13 -8.81 1.95
N GLN A 261 0.46 -9.95 1.67
CA GLN A 261 0.69 -10.40 0.30
C GLN A 261 -0.31 -11.49 -0.07
N LEU A 262 -0.84 -11.43 -1.28
CA LEU A 262 -1.75 -12.45 -1.81
C LEU A 262 -1.17 -13.01 -3.12
N PRO A 263 -0.97 -14.33 -3.25
CA PRO A 263 -0.56 -14.92 -4.52
C PRO A 263 -1.58 -14.62 -5.63
N PRO A 264 -1.17 -14.32 -6.88
CA PRO A 264 -2.10 -14.02 -7.97
C PRO A 264 -3.11 -15.13 -8.27
N SER A 265 -2.70 -16.39 -8.07
CA SER A 265 -3.56 -17.57 -8.26
C SER A 265 -4.67 -17.70 -7.20
N GLU A 266 -4.53 -17.00 -6.08
CA GLU A 266 -5.47 -17.03 -4.95
C GLU A 266 -6.46 -15.86 -4.94
N GLN A 267 -6.38 -15.00 -5.95
CA GLN A 267 -7.35 -13.95 -6.21
C GLN A 267 -8.72 -14.51 -6.56
N TYR A 268 -9.75 -13.72 -6.30
CA TYR A 268 -11.13 -14.02 -6.68
C TYR A 268 -11.29 -13.97 -8.21
N ASP A 269 -10.71 -12.96 -8.86
CA ASP A 269 -10.49 -12.82 -10.29
C ASP A 269 -8.98 -12.61 -10.57
N PRO A 270 -8.23 -13.69 -10.89
CA PRO A 270 -6.83 -13.59 -11.27
C PRO A 270 -6.57 -12.70 -12.50
N GLN A 271 -7.56 -12.49 -13.39
CA GLN A 271 -7.41 -11.68 -14.59
C GLN A 271 -7.42 -10.17 -14.32
N ALA A 272 -7.96 -9.76 -13.17
CA ALA A 272 -7.95 -8.36 -12.70
C ALA A 272 -6.58 -7.93 -12.15
N SER A 273 -5.64 -8.87 -11.96
CA SER A 273 -4.32 -8.57 -11.41
C SER A 273 -3.45 -7.71 -12.33
N PRO A 274 -2.60 -6.81 -11.80
CA PRO A 274 -1.57 -6.13 -12.59
C PRO A 274 -0.71 -7.10 -13.40
N LEU A 275 -0.39 -8.28 -12.86
CA LEU A 275 0.36 -9.31 -13.56
C LEU A 275 -0.38 -9.79 -14.82
N ALA A 276 -1.66 -10.16 -14.69
CA ALA A 276 -2.47 -10.63 -15.81
C ALA A 276 -2.72 -9.53 -16.84
N ILE A 277 -3.03 -8.31 -16.40
CA ILE A 277 -3.21 -7.13 -17.26
C ILE A 277 -1.95 -6.87 -18.08
N LEU A 278 -0.79 -6.75 -17.43
CA LEU A 278 0.48 -6.51 -18.13
C LEU A 278 0.86 -7.67 -19.06
N SER A 279 0.62 -8.92 -18.65
CA SER A 279 0.90 -10.09 -19.48
C SER A 279 0.05 -10.09 -20.75
N ARG A 280 -1.24 -9.75 -20.64
CA ARG A 280 -2.16 -9.60 -21.78
C ARG A 280 -1.73 -8.47 -22.71
N MET A 281 -1.42 -7.30 -22.15
CA MET A 281 -1.03 -6.13 -22.94
C MET A 281 0.33 -6.30 -23.65
N THR A 282 1.23 -7.11 -23.10
CA THR A 282 2.55 -7.39 -23.69
C THR A 282 2.57 -8.67 -24.54
N GLY A 283 1.51 -9.49 -24.49
CA GLY A 283 1.39 -10.75 -25.21
C GLY A 283 2.31 -11.86 -24.72
N ARG A 284 2.83 -11.80 -23.47
CA ARG A 284 3.77 -12.78 -22.93
C ARG A 284 3.66 -12.94 -21.42
N GLN A 285 4.18 -14.06 -20.90
CA GLN A 285 4.30 -14.33 -19.46
C GLN A 285 5.45 -13.50 -18.86
N LEU A 286 5.22 -12.90 -17.69
CA LEU A 286 6.14 -11.91 -17.10
C LEU A 286 6.90 -12.39 -15.85
N VAL A 287 6.64 -13.62 -15.36
CA VAL A 287 7.22 -14.19 -14.12
C VAL A 287 7.79 -15.59 -14.35
#